data_AF-A0A948GNJ9-F1
#
_entry.id   AF-A0A948GNJ9-F1
#
_cell.length_a   1.000
_cell.length_b   1.000
_cell.length_c   1.000
_cell.angle_alpha   90.00
_cell.angle_beta   90.00
_cell.angle_gamma   90.00
#
_symmetry.space_group_name_H-M   'P 1'
#
loop_
_entity.id
_entity.type
_entity.pdbx_description
1 polymer ?
#
loop_
_entity_poly.entity_id
_entity_poly.type
_entity_poly.pdbx_seq_one_letter_code
_entity_poly.pdbx_strand_id
1 'polypeptide(L)'
;MALHGSKCVAGFTLVELVVVLILVGILAAVAGPRFVDRTAEQRGFRDAAKAAIQHARHVAVASRRFVCVILTPGPGPAGLLGLRMDTNEPEAVAAINCATNVAMPVADRNCANPNEVCAPNGVTLGGGGVIFDALGRSVTAPNVLAAVVNVAITGQPNITVQPETGYVQ
;
A
#
# COMPACT_ATOMS: atom_id res chain seq x y z
N MET A 1 9.01 -51.47 44.89
CA MET A 1 7.55 -51.60 44.72
C MET A 1 6.99 -50.17 44.65
N ALA A 2 6.84 -49.63 43.43
CA ALA A 2 6.41 -48.24 43.20
C ALA A 2 4.97 -48.24 42.68
N LEU A 3 4.06 -47.68 43.47
CA LEU A 3 2.65 -47.51 43.12
C LEU A 3 2.52 -46.39 42.09
N HIS A 4 2.19 -46.74 40.85
CA HIS A 4 1.77 -45.78 39.84
C HIS A 4 0.31 -45.39 40.10
N GLY A 5 0.09 -44.19 40.63
CA GLY A 5 -1.23 -43.61 40.74
C GLY A 5 -1.74 -43.18 39.37
N SER A 6 -2.67 -43.95 38.80
CA SER A 6 -3.43 -43.56 37.61
C SER A 6 -4.32 -42.36 37.94
N LYS A 7 -4.05 -41.22 37.30
CA LYS A 7 -4.93 -40.05 37.36
C LYS A 7 -6.23 -40.39 36.61
N CYS A 8 -7.36 -40.45 37.31
CA CYS A 8 -8.67 -40.51 36.67
C CYS A 8 -8.88 -39.25 35.83
N VAL A 9 -9.07 -39.43 34.52
CA VAL A 9 -9.50 -38.33 33.64
C VAL A 9 -10.99 -38.11 33.91
N ALA A 10 -11.32 -37.00 34.55
CA ALA A 10 -12.70 -36.56 34.68
C ALA A 10 -13.22 -36.11 33.30
N GLY A 11 -14.33 -36.71 32.84
CA GLY A 11 -15.00 -36.30 31.60
C GLY A 11 -15.82 -35.03 31.79
N PHE A 12 -16.08 -34.32 30.69
CA PHE A 12 -17.00 -33.17 30.66
C PHE A 12 -18.46 -33.63 30.78
N THR A 13 -19.29 -32.86 31.48
CA THR A 13 -20.73 -33.11 31.52
C THR A 13 -21.42 -32.62 30.25
N LEU A 14 -22.56 -33.22 29.88
CA LEU A 14 -23.36 -32.76 28.72
C LEU A 14 -23.76 -31.28 28.88
N VAL A 15 -24.16 -30.88 30.08
CA VAL A 15 -24.54 -29.49 30.39
C VAL A 15 -23.36 -28.54 30.19
N GLU A 16 -22.17 -28.92 30.65
CA GLU A 16 -20.96 -28.10 30.49
C GLU A 16 -20.60 -27.91 29.02
N LEU A 17 -20.72 -28.96 28.20
CA LEU A 17 -20.51 -28.87 26.76
C LEU A 17 -21.54 -27.93 26.08
N VAL A 18 -22.81 -27.99 26.48
CA VAL A 18 -23.85 -27.10 25.94
C VAL A 18 -23.58 -25.64 26.31
N VAL A 19 -23.19 -25.37 27.57
CA VAL A 19 -22.84 -24.02 28.01
C VAL A 19 -21.62 -23.48 27.26
N VAL A 20 -20.58 -24.29 27.05
CA VAL A 20 -19.40 -23.88 26.27
C VAL A 20 -19.79 -23.53 24.83
N LEU A 21 -20.66 -24.31 24.19
CA LEU A 21 -21.08 -24.07 22.82
C LEU A 21 -21.93 -22.80 22.69
N ILE A 22 -22.77 -22.50 23.69
CA ILE A 22 -23.50 -21.22 23.78
C ILE A 22 -22.51 -20.05 23.92
N LEU A 23 -21.51 -20.16 24.80
CA LEU A 23 -20.49 -19.13 25.00
C LEU A 23 -19.67 -18.88 23.72
N VAL A 24 -19.26 -19.94 23.03
CA VAL A 24 -18.58 -19.83 21.73
C VAL A 24 -19.48 -19.16 20.69
N GLY A 25 -20.78 -19.48 20.66
CA GLY A 25 -21.74 -18.83 19.78
C GLY A 25 -21.86 -17.32 20.02
N ILE A 26 -21.94 -16.90 21.28
CA ILE A 26 -21.99 -15.48 21.66
C ILE A 26 -20.68 -14.77 21.26
N LEU A 27 -19.53 -15.37 21.56
CA LEU A 27 -18.23 -14.81 21.19
C LEU A 27 -18.08 -14.69 19.67
N ALA A 28 -18.52 -15.70 18.91
CA ALA A 28 -18.49 -15.66 17.45
C ALA A 28 -19.35 -14.52 16.89
N ALA A 29 -20.56 -14.31 17.42
CA ALA A 29 -21.46 -13.25 16.98
C ALA A 29 -20.89 -11.84 17.23
N VAL A 30 -20.19 -11.64 18.35
CA VAL A 30 -19.64 -10.32 18.73
C VAL A 30 -18.25 -10.06 18.14
N ALA A 31 -17.37 -11.07 18.12
CA ALA A 31 -15.99 -10.93 17.64
C ALA A 31 -15.86 -11.12 16.12
N GLY A 32 -16.70 -11.95 15.51
CA GLY A 32 -16.66 -12.26 14.08
C GLY A 32 -16.64 -11.04 13.15
N PRO A 33 -17.54 -10.05 13.33
CA PRO A 33 -17.60 -8.88 12.45
C PRO A 33 -16.30 -8.06 12.41
N ARG A 34 -15.53 -8.02 13.52
CA ARG A 34 -14.28 -7.22 13.60
C ARG A 34 -13.16 -7.77 12.74
N PHE A 35 -13.14 -9.07 12.45
CA PHE A 35 -12.15 -9.68 11.56
C PHE A 35 -12.41 -9.40 10.07
N VAL A 36 -13.62 -8.95 9.73
CA VAL A 36 -14.01 -8.63 8.34
C VAL A 36 -13.78 -7.15 8.02
N ASP A 37 -13.47 -6.33 9.03
CA ASP A 37 -13.18 -4.91 8.85
C ASP A 37 -11.86 -4.69 8.11
N ARG A 38 -11.95 -4.21 6.86
CA ARG A 38 -10.80 -3.96 5.97
C ARG A 38 -10.20 -2.57 6.14
N THR A 39 -10.62 -1.79 7.13
CA THR A 39 -10.10 -0.44 7.36
C THR A 39 -8.62 -0.42 7.72
N ALA A 40 -8.07 -1.51 8.28
CA ALA A 40 -6.64 -1.65 8.52
C ALA A 40 -5.85 -1.76 7.21
N GLU A 41 -6.31 -2.61 6.29
CA GLU A 41 -5.70 -2.79 4.95
C GLU A 41 -5.79 -1.51 4.11
N GLN A 42 -6.94 -0.83 4.15
CA GLN A 42 -7.14 0.44 3.44
C GLN A 42 -6.17 1.53 3.93
N ARG A 43 -6.03 1.69 5.26
CA ARG A 43 -5.10 2.66 5.86
C ARG A 43 -3.64 2.29 5.59
N GLY A 44 -3.28 1.02 5.80
CA GLY A 44 -1.92 0.54 5.57
C GLY A 44 -1.48 0.73 4.12
N PHE A 45 -2.34 0.41 3.15
CA PHE A 45 -2.07 0.65 1.75
C PHE A 45 -1.97 2.15 1.41
N ARG A 46 -2.81 3.00 2.02
CA ARG A 46 -2.71 4.47 1.85
C ARG A 46 -1.37 5.00 2.33
N ASP A 47 -0.91 4.57 3.50
CA ASP A 47 0.35 5.03 4.06
C ASP A 47 1.54 4.51 3.23
N ALA A 48 1.49 3.26 2.75
CA ALA A 48 2.47 2.71 1.85
C ALA A 48 2.53 3.47 0.51
N ALA A 49 1.37 3.76 -0.10
CA ALA A 49 1.29 4.54 -1.33
C ALA A 49 1.81 5.98 -1.14
N LYS A 50 1.45 6.63 -0.03
CA LYS A 50 1.95 7.96 0.32
C LYS A 50 3.47 7.96 0.48
N ALA A 51 4.01 7.00 1.23
CA ALA A 51 5.45 6.84 1.43
C ALA A 51 6.20 6.57 0.12
N ALA A 52 5.62 5.75 -0.76
CA ALA A 52 6.17 5.48 -2.09
C ALA A 52 6.25 6.73 -2.96
N ILE A 53 5.19 7.55 -3.00
CA ILE A 53 5.18 8.81 -3.76
C ILE A 53 6.20 9.80 -3.17
N GLN A 54 6.29 9.91 -1.85
CA GLN A 54 7.31 10.73 -1.19
C GLN A 54 8.72 10.24 -1.51
N HIS A 55 8.94 8.93 -1.49
CA HIS A 55 10.20 8.33 -1.86
C HIS A 55 10.58 8.64 -3.31
N ALA A 56 9.63 8.56 -4.25
CA ALA A 56 9.85 8.92 -5.65
C ALA A 56 10.38 10.36 -5.81
N ARG A 57 9.81 11.32 -5.06
CA ARG A 57 10.30 12.69 -5.01
C ARG A 57 11.72 12.78 -4.46
N HIS A 58 12.02 12.06 -3.38
CA HIS A 58 13.38 12.03 -2.82
C HIS A 58 14.39 11.47 -3.81
N VAL A 59 14.03 10.41 -4.54
CA VAL A 59 14.88 9.82 -5.58
C VAL A 59 15.07 10.79 -6.73
N ALA A 60 14.04 11.51 -7.17
CA ALA A 60 14.15 12.50 -8.24
C ALA A 60 15.18 13.60 -7.91
N VAL A 61 15.09 14.15 -6.69
CA VAL A 61 16.03 15.17 -6.20
C VAL A 61 17.44 14.60 -6.02
N ALA A 62 17.57 13.40 -5.44
CA ALA A 62 18.87 12.78 -5.16
C ALA A 62 19.61 12.37 -6.44
N SER A 63 18.90 11.80 -7.42
CA SER A 63 19.46 11.33 -8.69
C SER A 63 19.61 12.45 -9.72
N ARG A 64 18.95 13.61 -9.50
CA ARG A 64 18.79 14.69 -10.48
C ARG A 64 18.20 14.18 -11.80
N ARG A 65 17.17 13.34 -11.71
CA ARG A 65 16.46 12.74 -12.85
C ARG A 65 14.97 12.89 -12.70
N PHE A 66 14.24 12.70 -13.80
CA PHE A 66 12.79 12.53 -13.74
C PHE A 66 12.46 11.17 -13.13
N VAL A 67 11.53 11.15 -12.17
CA VAL A 67 11.01 9.90 -11.57
C VAL A 67 9.51 9.87 -11.76
N CYS A 68 9.03 8.80 -12.38
CA CYS A 68 7.62 8.53 -12.60
C CYS A 68 7.09 7.54 -11.56
N VAL A 69 6.02 7.95 -10.90
CA VAL A 69 5.08 7.08 -10.22
C VAL A 69 4.07 6.63 -11.28
N ILE A 70 4.25 5.41 -11.77
CA ILE A 70 3.30 4.76 -12.68
C ILE A 70 2.16 4.22 -11.82
N LEU A 71 0.92 4.61 -12.13
CA LEU A 71 -0.24 4.18 -11.40
C LEU A 71 -1.17 3.40 -12.32
N THR A 72 -1.44 2.16 -11.96
CA THR A 72 -2.39 1.28 -12.64
C THR A 72 -3.64 1.21 -11.75
N PRO A 73 -4.71 1.94 -12.06
CA PRO A 73 -5.91 1.93 -11.24
C PRO A 73 -6.63 0.58 -11.37
N GLY A 74 -7.20 0.10 -10.27
CA GLY A 74 -7.88 -1.19 -10.25
C GLY A 74 -8.19 -1.70 -8.84
N PRO A 75 -9.07 -2.71 -8.73
CA PRO A 75 -9.36 -3.37 -7.47
C PRO A 75 -8.32 -4.45 -7.15
N GLY A 76 -8.01 -4.60 -5.86
CA GLY A 76 -7.10 -5.63 -5.37
C GLY A 76 -5.72 -5.55 -6.04
N PRO A 77 -5.04 -6.68 -6.24
CA PRO A 77 -3.67 -6.69 -6.78
C PRO A 77 -3.51 -6.12 -8.20
N ALA A 78 -4.61 -5.92 -8.94
CA ALA A 78 -4.57 -5.23 -10.23
C ALA A 78 -4.37 -3.71 -10.08
N GLY A 79 -4.75 -3.15 -8.92
CA GLY A 79 -4.45 -1.78 -8.54
C GLY A 79 -3.05 -1.69 -7.95
N LEU A 80 -2.11 -1.07 -8.66
CA LEU A 80 -0.73 -0.95 -8.19
C LEU A 80 -0.10 0.39 -8.57
N LEU A 81 0.92 0.76 -7.83
CA LEU A 81 1.82 1.85 -8.18
C LEU A 81 3.25 1.33 -8.30
N GLY A 82 3.97 1.78 -9.31
CA GLY A 82 5.36 1.40 -9.57
C GLY A 82 6.24 2.62 -9.75
N LEU A 83 7.48 2.56 -9.25
CA LEU A 83 8.46 3.63 -9.42
C LEU A 83 9.43 3.32 -10.55
N ARG A 84 9.60 4.31 -11.43
CA ARG A 84 10.55 4.27 -12.52
C ARG A 84 11.25 5.61 -12.66
N MET A 85 12.45 5.62 -13.24
CA MET A 85 13.21 6.83 -13.52
C MET A 85 13.64 6.89 -14.97
N ASP A 86 13.83 8.11 -15.46
CA ASP A 86 14.49 8.41 -16.72
C ASP A 86 16.01 8.48 -16.49
N THR A 87 16.79 7.77 -17.30
CA THR A 87 18.25 7.75 -17.18
C THR A 87 18.93 8.86 -17.99
N ASN A 88 18.18 9.64 -18.78
CA ASN A 88 18.68 10.79 -19.52
C ASN A 88 18.78 12.02 -18.64
N GLU A 89 19.70 12.94 -18.97
CA GLU A 89 19.88 14.15 -18.16
C GLU A 89 18.70 15.09 -18.41
N PRO A 90 18.17 15.79 -17.38
CA PRO A 90 16.93 16.55 -17.51
C PRO A 90 16.96 17.60 -18.66
N GLU A 91 18.14 18.13 -18.95
CA GLU A 91 18.37 19.13 -20.01
C GLU A 91 18.32 18.54 -21.43
N ALA A 92 18.54 17.23 -21.57
CA ALA A 92 18.57 16.51 -22.85
C ALA A 92 17.23 15.84 -23.20
N VAL A 93 16.22 15.94 -22.34
CA VAL A 93 14.95 15.21 -22.47
C VAL A 93 13.91 16.05 -23.20
N ALA A 94 13.55 15.63 -24.42
CA ALA A 94 12.41 16.20 -25.15
C ALA A 94 11.05 15.62 -24.68
N ALA A 95 11.05 14.39 -24.18
CA ALA A 95 9.90 13.71 -23.61
C ALA A 95 10.34 12.77 -22.49
N ILE A 96 9.66 12.84 -21.34
CA ILE A 96 10.00 12.05 -20.16
C ILE A 96 9.71 10.58 -20.42
N ASN A 97 10.73 9.73 -20.35
CA ASN A 97 10.63 8.30 -20.60
C ASN A 97 11.23 7.50 -19.45
N CYS A 98 10.41 7.25 -18.43
CA CYS A 98 10.81 6.46 -17.27
C CYS A 98 10.83 4.95 -17.61
N ALA A 99 11.99 4.44 -18.01
CA ALA A 99 12.17 3.03 -18.39
C ALA A 99 12.85 2.17 -17.31
N THR A 100 13.58 2.79 -16.38
CA THR A 100 14.38 2.07 -15.38
C THR A 100 13.63 1.96 -14.06
N ASN A 101 13.53 0.77 -13.49
CA ASN A 101 12.86 0.57 -12.22
C ASN A 101 13.64 1.18 -11.05
N VAL A 102 12.93 1.83 -10.13
CA VAL A 102 13.48 2.34 -8.86
C VAL A 102 12.97 1.45 -7.73
N ALA A 103 13.86 0.74 -7.05
CA ALA A 103 13.46 -0.14 -5.95
C ALA A 103 12.90 0.68 -4.77
N MET A 104 11.85 0.16 -4.13
CA MET A 104 11.35 0.70 -2.87
C MET A 104 12.36 0.42 -1.74
N PRO A 105 12.41 1.27 -0.69
CA PRO A 105 13.24 1.01 0.49
C PRO A 105 12.89 -0.31 1.18
N VAL A 106 11.61 -0.68 1.12
CA VAL A 106 11.08 -1.98 1.59
C VAL A 106 10.22 -2.54 0.46
N ALA A 107 10.55 -3.73 -0.02
CA ALA A 107 9.77 -4.40 -1.05
C ALA A 107 8.39 -4.82 -0.49
N ASP A 108 7.33 -4.50 -1.21
CA ASP A 108 5.99 -4.99 -0.90
C ASP A 108 5.92 -6.49 -1.21
N ARG A 109 5.57 -7.30 -0.21
CA ARG A 109 5.50 -8.76 -0.33
C ARG A 109 4.34 -9.21 -1.22
N ASN A 110 3.37 -8.34 -1.47
CA ASN A 110 2.22 -8.61 -2.32
C ASN A 110 2.49 -8.31 -3.80
N CYS A 111 3.63 -7.70 -4.11
CA CYS A 111 4.03 -7.37 -5.47
C CYS A 111 5.01 -8.38 -6.07
N ALA A 112 4.96 -8.50 -7.39
CA ALA A 112 5.93 -9.29 -8.14
C ALA A 112 7.29 -8.61 -8.23
N ASN A 113 7.31 -7.27 -8.31
CA ASN A 113 8.54 -6.50 -8.48
C ASN A 113 8.83 -5.61 -7.25
N PRO A 114 10.12 -5.39 -6.92
CA PRO A 114 10.51 -4.60 -5.74
C PRO A 114 10.34 -3.09 -5.90
N ASN A 115 9.96 -2.62 -7.09
CA ASN A 115 9.66 -1.21 -7.37
C ASN A 115 8.16 -0.88 -7.27
N GLU A 116 7.35 -1.82 -6.80
CA GLU A 116 5.89 -1.72 -6.79
C GLU A 116 5.32 -1.77 -5.37
N VAL A 117 4.14 -1.17 -5.21
CA VAL A 117 3.24 -1.32 -4.05
C VAL A 117 1.86 -1.67 -4.58
N CYS A 118 1.29 -2.79 -4.10
CA CYS A 118 0.16 -3.45 -4.71
C CYS A 118 -1.02 -3.45 -3.75
N ALA A 119 -2.21 -3.07 -4.23
CA ALA A 119 -3.36 -2.97 -3.36
C ALA A 119 -3.79 -4.38 -2.89
N PRO A 120 -4.05 -4.57 -1.58
CA PRO A 120 -4.57 -5.84 -1.07
C PRO A 120 -6.02 -6.04 -1.52
N ASN A 121 -6.50 -7.29 -1.42
CA ASN A 121 -7.87 -7.64 -1.83
C ASN A 121 -8.93 -6.78 -1.11
N GLY A 122 -9.83 -6.18 -1.89
CA GLY A 122 -10.89 -5.29 -1.38
C GLY A 122 -10.46 -3.85 -1.13
N VAL A 123 -9.22 -3.50 -1.45
CA VAL A 123 -8.77 -2.11 -1.62
C VAL A 123 -8.72 -1.80 -3.12
N THR A 124 -9.22 -0.65 -3.53
CA THR A 124 -9.21 -0.20 -4.93
C THR A 124 -8.37 1.06 -5.01
N LEU A 125 -7.41 1.05 -5.91
CA LEU A 125 -6.58 2.20 -6.25
C LEU A 125 -7.19 2.93 -7.45
N GLY A 126 -7.23 4.26 -7.37
CA GLY A 126 -7.66 5.15 -8.44
C GLY A 126 -6.78 6.39 -8.54
N GLY A 127 -6.99 7.18 -9.60
CA GLY A 127 -6.24 8.42 -9.84
C GLY A 127 -5.27 8.31 -11.02
N GLY A 128 -4.32 9.25 -11.07
CA GLY A 128 -3.30 9.32 -12.10
C GLY A 128 -1.89 9.16 -11.54
N GLY A 129 -0.95 8.77 -12.40
CA GLY A 129 0.46 8.77 -12.06
C GLY A 129 1.00 10.18 -11.79
N VAL A 130 2.18 10.25 -11.20
CA VAL A 130 2.85 11.51 -10.84
C VAL A 130 4.26 11.45 -11.40
N ILE A 131 4.73 12.53 -12.01
CA ILE A 131 6.13 12.64 -12.41
C ILE A 131 6.77 13.74 -11.58
N PHE A 132 7.92 13.44 -10.98
CA PHE A 132 8.76 14.40 -10.27
C PHE A 132 9.96 14.79 -11.11
N ASP A 133 10.25 16.09 -11.17
CA ASP A 133 11.49 16.60 -11.75
C ASP A 133 12.65 16.58 -10.73
N ALA A 134 13.85 16.94 -11.19
CA ALA A 134 15.05 17.00 -10.36
C ALA A 134 14.99 18.03 -9.21
N LEU A 135 14.02 18.96 -9.23
CA LEU A 135 13.76 19.94 -8.18
C LEU A 135 12.68 19.45 -7.20
N GLY A 136 12.08 18.28 -7.45
CA GLY A 136 11.03 17.70 -6.66
C GLY A 136 9.65 18.32 -6.89
N ARG A 137 9.45 18.99 -8.02
CA ARG A 137 8.15 19.52 -8.47
C ARG A 137 7.39 18.44 -9.25
N SER A 138 6.06 18.52 -9.25
CA SER A 138 5.23 17.64 -10.07
C SER A 138 5.02 18.24 -11.47
N VAL A 139 5.32 17.44 -12.49
CA VAL A 139 5.31 17.85 -13.90
C VAL A 139 4.52 16.87 -14.77
N THR A 140 4.05 17.30 -15.93
CA THR A 140 3.46 16.43 -16.97
C THR A 140 4.37 16.25 -18.17
N ALA A 141 5.32 17.17 -18.34
CA ALA A 141 6.33 17.20 -19.39
C ALA A 141 7.56 17.96 -18.88
N PRO A 142 8.72 17.91 -19.57
CA PRO A 142 9.90 18.67 -19.16
C PRO A 142 9.55 20.16 -18.99
N ASN A 143 9.82 20.71 -17.80
CA ASN A 143 9.53 22.11 -17.43
C ASN A 143 8.05 22.53 -17.47
N VAL A 144 7.10 21.58 -17.52
CA VAL A 144 5.65 21.85 -17.50
C VAL A 144 5.05 21.32 -16.22
N LEU A 145 4.65 22.22 -15.33
CA LEU A 145 4.02 21.86 -14.06
C LEU A 145 2.69 21.13 -14.26
N ALA A 146 2.48 20.11 -13.44
CA ALA A 146 1.20 19.43 -13.37
C ALA A 146 0.14 20.28 -12.66
N ALA A 147 -1.13 19.93 -12.81
CA ALA A 147 -2.15 20.31 -11.84
C ALA A 147 -2.00 19.47 -10.55
N VAL A 148 -2.76 19.80 -9.50
CA VAL A 148 -2.81 18.95 -8.30
C VAL A 148 -3.22 17.54 -8.68
N VAL A 149 -2.37 16.56 -8.37
CA VAL A 149 -2.65 15.14 -8.65
C VAL A 149 -3.33 14.51 -7.45
N ASN A 150 -4.40 13.77 -7.70
CA ASN A 150 -5.14 13.03 -6.67
C ASN A 150 -4.99 11.53 -6.92
N VAL A 151 -4.51 10.81 -5.90
CA VAL A 151 -4.51 9.36 -5.83
C VAL A 151 -5.58 8.93 -4.84
N ALA A 152 -6.53 8.13 -5.30
CA ALA A 152 -7.69 7.69 -4.54
C ALA A 152 -7.52 6.25 -4.06
N ILE A 153 -7.92 5.99 -2.83
CA ILE A 153 -7.91 4.66 -2.22
C ILE A 153 -9.27 4.47 -1.55
N THR A 154 -9.92 3.32 -1.78
CA THR A 154 -11.27 3.08 -1.24
C THR A 154 -11.33 3.23 0.26
N GLY A 155 -12.34 3.98 0.73
CA GLY A 155 -12.58 4.20 2.15
C GLY A 155 -11.56 5.13 2.83
N GLN A 156 -10.70 5.81 2.07
CA GLN A 156 -9.64 6.69 2.59
C GLN A 156 -9.68 8.08 1.95
N PRO A 157 -9.19 9.13 2.64
CA PRO A 157 -8.98 10.42 2.02
C PRO A 157 -7.90 10.35 0.95
N ASN A 158 -8.12 11.06 -0.16
CA ASN A 158 -7.19 11.11 -1.28
C ASN A 158 -5.79 11.52 -0.82
N ILE A 159 -4.79 10.93 -1.46
CA ILE A 159 -3.41 11.43 -1.39
C ILE A 159 -3.29 12.52 -2.46
N THR A 160 -2.93 13.73 -2.05
CA THR A 160 -2.80 14.86 -2.98
C THR A 160 -1.35 15.26 -3.14
N VAL A 161 -0.93 15.55 -4.37
CA VAL A 161 0.42 16.04 -4.69
C VAL A 161 0.33 17.47 -5.20
N GLN A 162 0.99 18.39 -4.50
CA GLN A 162 1.04 19.80 -4.90
C GLN A 162 2.07 20.01 -6.02
N PRO A 163 1.74 20.75 -7.09
CA PRO A 163 2.63 20.95 -8.25
C PRO A 163 4.01 21.53 -7.93
N GLU A 164 4.04 22.70 -7.29
CA GLU A 164 5.29 23.47 -7.13
C GLU A 164 6.24 22.89 -6.08
N THR A 165 5.70 22.27 -5.04
CA THR A 165 6.50 21.76 -3.93
C THR A 165 6.70 20.26 -4.01
N GLY A 166 5.88 19.55 -4.79
CA GLY A 166 5.77 18.09 -4.75
C GLY A 166 5.31 17.56 -3.39
N TYR A 167 4.69 18.41 -2.56
CA TYR A 167 4.25 18.01 -1.22
C TYR A 167 3.13 16.98 -1.31
N VAL A 168 3.24 15.91 -0.51
CA VAL A 168 2.34 14.75 -0.53
C VAL A 168 1.57 14.68 0.79
N GLN A 169 0.24 14.81 0.76
CA GLN A 169 -0.63 14.78 1.95
C GLN A 169 -1.73 13.72 1.85
#